data_AF-A0A0N0CYQ9-F1
#
_entry.id   AF-A0A0N0CYQ9-F1
#
_cell.length_a   1.000
_cell.length_b   1.000
_cell.length_c   1.000
_cell.angle_alpha   90.00
_cell.angle_beta   90.00
_cell.angle_gamma   90.00
#
_symmetry.space_group_name_H-M   'P 1'
#
loop_
_entity.id
_entity.type
_entity.pdbx_description
1 polymer ?
#
loop_
_entity_poly.entity_id
_entity_poly.type
_entity_poly.pdbx_seq_one_letter_code
_entity_poly.pdbx_strand_id
1 'polypeptide(L)'
;MSHIFITNLEGEQRFIEWEELNQLKKDILWFFAENTKQLNASFIPKESFKNKYWEYFTLNYNDFFNKEEHQFYVEGVLIITLGMCIEYIDTLSGDQQIFGETSISEIIEYINKFNPSNENQKKLKKLVELGLEIANSLTPEDLISTELNKFEYLHLNNFYSQLNWVDDTFIKTYFRSLL
;
A
#
# COMPACT_ATOMS: atom_id res chain seq x y z
N MET A 1 -3.71 0.08 30.53
CA MET A 1 -3.18 1.04 29.55
C MET A 1 -3.60 0.54 28.19
N SER A 2 -4.19 1.40 27.37
CA SER A 2 -4.59 1.03 26.01
C SER A 2 -3.33 1.07 25.14
N HIS A 3 -3.07 -0.02 24.43
CA HIS A 3 -1.87 -0.15 23.60
C HIS A 3 -2.27 -0.32 22.15
N ILE A 4 -1.56 0.39 21.26
CA ILE A 4 -1.60 0.20 19.81
C ILE A 4 -0.37 -0.63 19.48
N PHE A 5 -0.52 -1.64 18.63
CA PHE A 5 0.58 -2.53 18.27
C PHE A 5 0.44 -3.03 16.85
N ILE A 6 1.55 -3.44 16.26
CA ILE A 6 1.61 -4.27 15.06
C ILE A 6 2.17 -5.64 15.44
N THR A 7 1.88 -6.64 14.64
CA THR A 7 2.44 -7.99 14.77
C THR A 7 3.35 -8.26 13.58
N ASN A 8 4.62 -8.59 13.86
CA ASN A 8 5.59 -8.94 12.82
C ASN A 8 5.33 -10.33 12.23
N LEU A 9 6.14 -10.76 11.25
CA LEU A 9 6.00 -12.08 10.64
C LEU A 9 6.22 -13.22 11.65
N GLU A 10 7.00 -13.03 12.70
CA GLU A 10 7.25 -14.05 13.73
C GLU A 10 6.10 -14.15 14.75
N GLY A 11 5.11 -13.26 14.68
CA GLY A 11 3.99 -13.20 15.61
C GLY A 11 4.27 -12.34 16.84
N GLU A 12 5.41 -11.65 16.89
CA GLU A 12 5.78 -10.77 18.00
C GLU A 12 5.09 -9.42 17.87
N GLN A 13 4.67 -8.87 19.01
CA GLN A 13 4.01 -7.57 19.07
C GLN A 13 5.04 -6.46 19.26
N ARG A 14 4.98 -5.45 18.39
CA ARG A 14 5.67 -4.17 18.57
C ARG A 14 4.64 -3.11 18.91
N PHE A 15 4.79 -2.49 20.08
CA PHE A 15 3.96 -1.35 20.47
C PHE A 15 4.30 -0.13 19.63
N ILE A 16 3.26 0.59 19.22
CA ILE A 16 3.34 1.79 18.39
C ILE A 16 3.04 3.00 19.26
N GLU A 17 3.93 3.98 19.22
CA GLU A 17 3.75 5.24 19.92
C GLU A 17 2.80 6.17 19.15
N TRP A 18 2.19 7.12 19.86
CA TRP A 18 1.25 8.07 19.26
C TRP A 18 1.89 8.93 18.15
N GLU A 19 3.18 9.25 18.26
CA GLU A 19 3.90 10.02 17.26
C GLU A 19 4.04 9.26 15.93
N GLU A 20 4.40 7.98 15.99
CA GLU A 20 4.51 7.09 14.84
C GLU A 20 3.15 6.93 14.14
N LEU A 21 2.08 6.74 14.93
CA LEU A 21 0.73 6.65 14.39
C LEU A 21 0.29 7.97 13.72
N ASN A 22 0.59 9.13 14.30
CA ASN A 22 0.28 10.42 13.68
C ASN A 22 1.07 10.66 12.40
N GLN A 23 2.33 10.20 12.34
CA GLN A 23 3.10 10.27 11.11
C GLN A 23 2.47 9.40 10.03
N LEU A 24 2.05 8.18 10.36
CA LEU A 24 1.33 7.30 9.44
C LEU A 24 0.06 7.96 8.90
N LYS A 25 -0.71 8.64 9.76
CA LYS A 25 -1.90 9.40 9.33
C LYS A 25 -1.54 10.49 8.34
N LYS A 26 -0.47 11.25 8.58
CA LYS A 26 -0.02 12.31 7.66
C LYS A 26 0.38 11.74 6.31
N ASP A 27 1.10 10.62 6.29
CA ASP A 27 1.51 9.95 5.06
C ASP A 27 0.30 9.51 4.22
N ILE A 28 -0.71 8.90 4.87
CA ILE A 28 -1.97 8.49 4.22
C ILE A 28 -2.69 9.70 3.63
N LEU A 29 -2.86 10.77 4.42
CA LEU A 29 -3.56 11.96 3.96
C LEU A 29 -2.82 12.68 2.83
N TRP A 30 -1.49 12.71 2.91
CA TRP A 30 -0.67 13.28 1.86
C TRP A 30 -0.78 12.47 0.58
N PHE A 31 -0.68 11.14 0.67
CA PHE A 31 -0.89 10.26 -0.47
C PHE A 31 -2.26 10.49 -1.10
N PHE A 32 -3.32 10.58 -0.28
CA PHE A 32 -4.68 10.81 -0.76
C PHE A 32 -4.79 12.15 -1.48
N ALA A 33 -4.15 13.21 -0.99
CA ALA A 33 -4.18 14.52 -1.59
C ALA A 33 -3.48 14.57 -2.96
N GLU A 34 -2.25 14.06 -3.05
CA GLU A 34 -1.43 14.11 -4.28
C GLU A 34 -1.97 13.18 -5.37
N ASN A 35 -2.55 12.05 -4.96
CA ASN A 35 -2.97 10.99 -5.89
C ASN A 35 -4.47 10.99 -6.18
N THR A 36 -5.18 12.07 -5.81
CA THR A 36 -6.56 12.26 -6.26
C THR A 36 -6.63 12.30 -7.79
N LYS A 37 -7.49 11.46 -8.38
CA LYS A 37 -7.83 11.35 -9.82
C LYS A 37 -7.05 10.33 -10.65
N GLN A 38 -5.80 10.00 -10.33
CA GLN A 38 -4.99 9.06 -11.14
C GLN A 38 -4.04 8.22 -10.30
N LEU A 39 -4.57 7.15 -9.68
CA LEU A 39 -3.72 6.17 -8.99
C LEU A 39 -2.76 5.45 -9.93
N ASN A 40 -3.10 5.28 -11.21
CA ASN A 40 -2.23 4.63 -12.19
C ASN A 40 -0.92 5.39 -12.46
N ALA A 41 -0.82 6.66 -12.04
CA ALA A 41 0.39 7.47 -12.08
C ALA A 41 0.66 8.05 -10.68
N SER A 42 0.54 7.19 -9.65
CA SER A 42 0.71 7.60 -8.25
C SER A 42 2.08 8.22 -8.04
N PHE A 43 2.13 9.42 -7.49
CA PHE A 43 3.34 10.10 -7.07
C PHE A 43 3.76 9.67 -5.66
N ILE A 44 4.89 8.95 -5.57
CA ILE A 44 5.42 8.42 -4.31
C ILE A 44 6.91 8.70 -4.21
N PRO A 45 7.30 9.92 -3.82
CA PRO A 45 8.71 10.25 -3.68
C PRO A 45 9.34 9.40 -2.57
N LYS A 46 10.35 8.60 -2.93
CA LYS A 46 11.13 7.76 -2.00
C LYS A 46 11.66 8.52 -0.77
N GLU A 47 11.96 9.81 -0.93
CA GLU A 47 12.45 10.63 0.17
C GLU A 47 11.39 10.89 1.27
N SER A 48 10.11 10.69 0.94
CA SER A 48 8.98 10.97 1.82
C SER A 48 8.29 9.71 2.33
N PHE A 49 8.18 8.67 1.50
CA PHE A 49 7.51 7.42 1.84
C PHE A 49 8.53 6.34 2.23
N LYS A 50 9.20 6.52 3.38
CA LYS A 50 10.30 5.65 3.85
C LYS A 50 9.87 4.55 4.83
N ASN A 51 8.64 4.62 5.33
CA ASN A 51 8.17 3.67 6.33
C ASN A 51 7.87 2.31 5.68
N LYS A 52 8.01 1.23 6.47
CA LYS A 52 7.59 -0.11 6.06
C LYS A 52 6.08 -0.26 6.19
N TYR A 53 5.31 0.40 5.32
CA TYR A 53 3.84 0.49 5.42
C TYR A 53 3.15 -0.88 5.51
N TRP A 54 3.74 -1.92 4.90
CA TRP A 54 3.24 -3.29 4.96
C TRP A 54 3.27 -3.92 6.36
N GLU A 55 4.14 -3.47 7.27
CA GLU A 55 4.14 -3.95 8.65
C GLU A 55 2.88 -3.53 9.41
N TYR A 56 2.21 -2.45 8.96
CA TYR A 56 1.00 -1.93 9.58
C TYR A 56 -0.29 -2.60 9.09
N PHE A 57 -0.21 -3.59 8.18
CA PHE A 57 -1.39 -4.39 7.83
C PHE A 57 -1.97 -5.11 9.06
N THR A 58 -1.13 -5.40 10.06
CA THR A 58 -1.52 -6.04 11.32
C THR A 58 -1.76 -5.05 12.45
N LEU A 59 -1.84 -3.74 12.15
CA LEU A 59 -2.14 -2.70 13.14
C LEU A 59 -3.40 -3.08 13.92
N ASN A 60 -3.30 -3.10 15.24
CA ASN A 60 -4.37 -3.48 16.13
C ASN A 60 -4.28 -2.69 17.44
N TYR A 61 -5.34 -2.77 18.24
CA TYR A 61 -5.49 -1.97 19.44
C TYR A 61 -6.34 -2.70 20.47
N ASN A 62 -6.13 -2.35 21.75
CA ASN A 62 -6.93 -2.93 22.82
C ASN A 62 -8.20 -2.14 23.12
N ASP A 63 -8.18 -0.79 23.15
CA ASP A 63 -9.38 -0.01 23.57
C ASP A 63 -9.51 1.42 23.00
N PHE A 64 -8.50 1.97 22.29
CA PHE A 64 -8.47 3.42 21.98
C PHE A 64 -9.05 3.79 20.60
N PHE A 65 -9.03 2.87 19.66
CA PHE A 65 -9.51 3.13 18.30
C PHE A 65 -11.00 2.90 18.19
N ASN A 66 -11.72 3.87 17.63
CA ASN A 66 -13.02 3.53 17.06
C ASN A 66 -12.77 2.72 15.76
N LYS A 67 -13.75 1.89 15.40
CA LYS A 67 -13.63 0.97 14.26
C LYS A 67 -13.31 1.69 12.94
N GLU A 68 -13.85 2.89 12.75
CA GLU A 68 -13.67 3.69 11.54
C GLU A 68 -12.25 4.22 11.41
N GLU A 69 -11.67 4.71 12.50
CA GLU A 69 -10.31 5.21 12.53
C GLU A 69 -9.32 4.06 12.28
N HIS A 70 -9.58 2.88 12.83
CA HIS A 70 -8.75 1.69 12.58
C HIS A 70 -8.79 1.28 11.10
N GLN A 71 -9.99 1.27 10.52
CA GLN A 71 -10.18 1.01 9.10
C GLN A 71 -9.44 2.02 8.23
N PHE A 72 -9.47 3.31 8.58
CA PHE A 72 -8.73 4.36 7.87
C PHE A 72 -7.23 4.05 7.78
N TYR A 73 -6.58 3.65 8.88
CA TYR A 73 -5.15 3.33 8.84
C TYR A 73 -4.88 2.09 8.00
N VAL A 74 -5.59 0.99 8.25
CA VAL A 74 -5.38 -0.28 7.54
C VAL A 74 -5.60 -0.11 6.03
N GLU A 75 -6.68 0.55 5.64
CA GLU A 75 -6.97 0.81 4.23
C GLU A 75 -5.97 1.79 3.63
N GLY A 76 -5.59 2.84 4.36
CA GLY A 76 -4.58 3.80 3.94
C GLY A 76 -3.22 3.17 3.65
N VAL A 77 -2.71 2.30 4.54
CA VAL A 77 -1.41 1.65 4.31
C VAL A 77 -1.44 0.60 3.20
N LEU A 78 -2.59 -0.06 2.97
CA LEU A 78 -2.78 -0.92 1.80
C LEU A 78 -2.74 -0.10 0.51
N ILE A 79 -3.36 1.09 0.49
CA ILE A 79 -3.37 1.99 -0.66
C ILE A 79 -1.98 2.57 -0.92
N ILE A 80 -1.23 2.98 0.12
CA ILE A 80 0.16 3.41 -0.04
C ILE A 80 0.99 2.27 -0.63
N THR A 81 0.87 1.04 -0.08
CA THR A 81 1.61 -0.12 -0.59
C THR A 81 1.25 -0.44 -2.04
N LEU A 82 -0.03 -0.33 -2.41
CA LEU A 82 -0.49 -0.45 -3.79
C LEU A 82 0.18 0.60 -4.69
N GLY A 83 0.23 1.84 -4.23
CA GLY A 83 0.97 2.91 -4.87
C GLY A 83 2.44 2.54 -5.07
N MET A 84 3.12 2.04 -4.04
CA MET A 84 4.53 1.64 -4.13
C MET A 84 4.72 0.51 -5.15
N CYS A 85 3.74 -0.40 -5.30
CA CYS A 85 3.77 -1.39 -6.38
C CYS A 85 3.70 -0.72 -7.75
N ILE A 86 2.84 0.29 -7.94
CA ILE A 86 2.75 1.04 -9.20
C ILE A 86 4.09 1.74 -9.51
N GLU A 87 4.66 2.42 -8.53
CA GLU A 87 5.98 3.06 -8.64
C GLU A 87 7.08 2.05 -8.97
N TYR A 88 7.06 0.85 -8.37
CA TYR A 88 8.04 -0.19 -8.66
C TYR A 88 7.86 -0.79 -10.06
N ILE A 89 6.61 -0.99 -10.50
CA ILE A 89 6.27 -1.62 -11.78
C ILE A 89 6.52 -0.67 -12.96
N ASP A 90 6.41 0.65 -12.75
CA ASP A 90 6.75 1.63 -13.77
C ASP A 90 8.27 1.65 -14.02
N THR A 91 8.70 0.94 -15.06
CA THR A 91 10.12 0.83 -15.44
C THR A 91 10.66 2.07 -16.14
N LEU A 92 9.82 3.05 -16.49
CA LEU A 92 10.22 4.25 -17.23
C LEU A 92 10.51 5.44 -16.32
N SER A 93 9.61 5.68 -15.36
CA SER A 93 9.67 6.84 -14.45
C SER A 93 9.68 6.47 -12.98
N GLY A 94 9.44 5.21 -12.64
CA GLY A 94 9.32 4.74 -11.27
C GLY A 94 10.65 4.48 -10.58
N ASP A 95 10.56 4.02 -9.33
CA ASP A 95 11.70 3.73 -8.47
C ASP A 95 11.67 2.27 -7.98
N GLN A 96 12.52 1.42 -8.55
CA GLN A 96 12.66 0.01 -8.14
C GLN A 96 13.36 -0.15 -6.77
N GLN A 97 13.70 0.93 -6.08
CA GLN A 97 14.17 0.93 -4.69
C GLN A 97 13.13 1.48 -3.72
N ILE A 98 11.89 1.69 -4.15
CA ILE A 98 10.82 2.28 -3.32
C ILE A 98 10.54 1.48 -2.04
N PHE A 99 10.73 0.15 -2.07
CA PHE A 99 10.60 -0.74 -0.92
C PHE A 99 11.85 -0.79 -0.01
N GLY A 100 12.88 0.01 -0.32
CA GLY A 100 14.13 0.05 0.44
C GLY A 100 14.90 -1.28 0.37
N GLU A 101 15.31 -1.79 1.53
CA GLU A 101 16.07 -3.04 1.65
C GLU A 101 15.17 -4.28 1.76
N THR A 102 13.85 -4.10 1.89
CA THR A 102 12.90 -5.21 2.05
C THR A 102 12.59 -5.84 0.70
N SER A 103 12.71 -7.17 0.62
CA SER A 103 12.37 -7.92 -0.58
C SER A 103 10.86 -7.97 -0.82
N ILE A 104 10.42 -7.98 -2.08
CA ILE A 104 8.99 -8.10 -2.42
C ILE A 104 8.39 -9.40 -1.84
N SER A 105 9.13 -10.50 -1.84
CA SER A 105 8.74 -11.76 -1.21
C SER A 105 8.38 -11.61 0.27
N GLU A 106 9.15 -10.82 1.04
CA GLU A 106 8.84 -10.54 2.44
C GLU A 106 7.53 -9.73 2.59
N ILE A 107 7.30 -8.74 1.72
CA ILE A 107 6.05 -7.96 1.71
C ILE A 107 4.86 -8.85 1.36
N ILE A 108 5.05 -9.82 0.46
CA ILE A 108 4.05 -10.84 0.13
C ILE A 108 3.69 -11.67 1.37
N GLU A 109 4.64 -11.98 2.26
CA GLU A 109 4.33 -12.67 3.52
C GLU A 109 3.45 -11.82 4.45
N TYR A 110 3.68 -10.51 4.52
CA TYR A 110 2.86 -9.58 5.31
C TYR A 110 1.42 -9.52 4.78
N ILE A 111 1.22 -9.33 3.47
CA ILE A 111 -0.13 -9.27 2.90
C ILE A 111 -0.88 -10.61 3.02
N ASN A 112 -0.16 -11.74 2.94
CA ASN A 112 -0.76 -13.06 3.15
C ASN A 112 -1.31 -13.22 4.57
N LYS A 113 -0.60 -12.70 5.59
CA LYS A 113 -1.03 -12.72 6.99
C LYS A 113 -2.11 -11.70 7.32
N PHE A 114 -2.29 -10.67 6.50
CA PHE A 114 -3.36 -9.69 6.69
C PHE A 114 -4.75 -10.35 6.57
N ASN A 115 -5.59 -10.14 7.58
CA ASN A 115 -6.97 -10.63 7.58
C ASN A 115 -7.96 -9.48 7.36
N PRO A 116 -8.58 -9.36 6.17
CA PRO A 116 -9.48 -8.25 5.87
C PRO A 116 -10.75 -8.33 6.72
N SER A 117 -11.18 -7.19 7.26
CA SER A 117 -12.36 -7.09 8.13
C SER A 117 -13.68 -6.92 7.37
N ASN A 118 -13.62 -6.58 6.08
CA ASN A 118 -14.77 -6.31 5.23
C ASN A 118 -14.47 -6.63 3.75
N GLU A 119 -15.50 -6.65 2.90
CA GLU A 119 -15.35 -7.00 1.48
C GLU A 119 -14.52 -5.99 0.67
N ASN A 120 -14.54 -4.71 1.04
CA ASN A 120 -13.69 -3.70 0.40
C ASN A 120 -12.20 -3.96 0.70
N GLN A 121 -11.85 -4.24 1.95
CA GLN A 121 -10.49 -4.62 2.34
C GLN A 121 -10.05 -5.93 1.68
N LYS A 122 -10.96 -6.90 1.53
CA LYS A 122 -10.67 -8.15 0.83
C LYS A 122 -10.36 -7.93 -0.65
N LYS A 123 -11.10 -7.04 -1.30
CA LYS A 123 -10.83 -6.67 -2.70
C LYS A 123 -9.55 -5.86 -2.84
N LEU A 124 -9.29 -4.93 -1.91
CA LEU A 124 -8.06 -4.14 -1.87
C LEU A 124 -6.82 -5.02 -1.62
N LYS A 125 -6.91 -5.96 -0.67
CA LYS A 125 -5.88 -6.98 -0.41
C LYS A 125 -5.51 -7.72 -1.69
N LYS A 126 -6.49 -8.25 -2.42
CA LYS A 126 -6.25 -8.96 -3.69
C LYS A 126 -5.56 -8.10 -4.75
N LEU A 127 -5.85 -6.81 -4.76
CA LEU A 127 -5.23 -5.89 -5.70
C LEU A 127 -3.78 -5.59 -5.32
N VAL A 128 -3.49 -5.44 -4.02
CA VAL A 128 -2.12 -5.34 -3.50
C VAL A 128 -1.34 -6.64 -3.78
N GLU A 129 -1.93 -7.81 -3.53
CA GLU A 129 -1.34 -9.12 -3.85
C GLU A 129 -0.97 -9.19 -5.33
N LEU A 130 -1.89 -8.83 -6.23
CA LEU A 130 -1.62 -8.81 -7.67
C LEU A 130 -0.48 -7.83 -8.03
N GLY A 131 -0.45 -6.64 -7.43
CA GLY A 131 0.63 -5.68 -7.64
C GLY A 131 1.99 -6.23 -7.20
N LEU A 132 2.04 -6.89 -6.04
CA LEU A 132 3.26 -7.51 -5.54
C LEU A 132 3.69 -8.72 -6.38
N GLU A 133 2.75 -9.53 -6.87
CA GLU A 133 3.04 -10.65 -7.78
C GLU A 133 3.67 -10.16 -9.09
N ILE A 134 3.12 -9.10 -9.69
CA ILE A 134 3.69 -8.45 -10.88
C ILE A 134 5.09 -7.94 -10.55
N ALA A 135 5.24 -7.18 -9.46
CA ALA A 135 6.51 -6.61 -9.05
C ALA A 135 7.58 -7.70 -8.83
N ASN A 136 7.21 -8.82 -8.21
CA ASN A 136 8.12 -9.94 -7.94
C ASN A 136 8.50 -10.73 -9.20
N SER A 137 7.75 -10.57 -10.29
CA SER A 137 8.02 -11.23 -11.57
C SER A 137 8.96 -10.45 -12.49
N LEU A 138 9.24 -9.18 -12.17
CA LEU A 138 10.12 -8.33 -12.95
C LEU A 138 11.55 -8.88 -12.94
N THR A 139 12.10 -9.09 -14.13
CA THR A 139 13.49 -9.50 -14.32
C THR A 139 14.39 -8.27 -14.48
N PRO A 140 15.72 -8.38 -14.21
CA PRO A 140 16.66 -7.30 -14.50
C PRO A 140 16.59 -6.82 -15.96
N GLU A 141 16.31 -7.73 -16.90
CA GLU A 141 16.14 -7.41 -18.31
C GLU A 141 14.92 -6.52 -18.58
N ASP A 142 13.81 -6.76 -17.87
CA ASP A 142 12.60 -5.93 -17.97
C ASP A 142 12.87 -4.49 -17.52
N LEU A 143 13.69 -4.33 -16.47
CA LEU A 143 14.08 -3.03 -15.91
C LEU A 143 15.04 -2.22 -16.79
N ILE A 144 15.83 -2.90 -17.62
CA ILE A 144 16.82 -2.26 -18.51
C ILE A 144 16.24 -1.99 -19.90
N SER A 145 15.13 -2.65 -20.25
CA SER A 145 14.52 -2.47 -21.57
C SER A 145 13.93 -1.07 -21.73
N THR A 146 14.50 -0.29 -22.64
CA THR A 146 14.01 1.05 -23.03
C THR A 146 12.88 0.99 -24.08
N GLU A 147 12.50 -0.23 -24.48
CA GLU A 147 11.38 -0.44 -25.38
C GLU A 147 10.07 -0.33 -24.59
N LEU A 148 9.43 0.85 -24.71
CA LEU A 148 8.17 1.31 -24.12
C LEU A 148 7.01 0.30 -23.98
N ASN A 149 7.07 -0.87 -24.61
CA ASN A 149 5.95 -1.82 -24.73
C ASN A 149 6.32 -3.30 -24.49
N LYS A 150 7.50 -3.63 -23.93
CA LYS A 150 7.92 -5.04 -23.83
C LYS A 150 7.54 -5.77 -22.57
N PHE A 151 7.30 -5.07 -21.45
CA PHE A 151 6.84 -5.73 -20.23
C PHE A 151 5.34 -6.09 -20.36
N GLU A 152 5.07 -7.24 -20.98
CA GLU A 152 3.76 -7.84 -21.04
C GLU A 152 3.62 -8.86 -19.91
N TYR A 153 3.26 -8.40 -18.71
CA TYR A 153 2.84 -9.32 -17.66
C TYR A 153 1.37 -9.71 -17.86
N LEU A 154 1.11 -11.01 -17.83
CA LEU A 154 -0.24 -11.55 -17.80
C LEU A 154 -0.94 -10.98 -16.57
N HIS A 155 -1.96 -10.14 -16.75
CA HIS A 155 -2.73 -9.40 -15.72
C HIS A 155 -2.32 -7.95 -15.44
N LEU A 156 -1.30 -7.38 -16.10
CA LEU A 156 -0.95 -5.95 -15.90
C LEU A 156 -2.11 -4.99 -16.24
N ASN A 157 -2.79 -5.21 -17.37
CA ASN A 157 -3.97 -4.43 -17.74
C ASN A 157 -5.13 -4.60 -16.75
N ASN A 158 -5.30 -5.82 -16.22
CA ASN A 158 -6.31 -6.10 -15.21
C ASN A 158 -6.02 -5.35 -13.90
N PHE A 159 -4.75 -5.31 -13.48
CA PHE A 159 -4.28 -4.54 -12.33
C PHE A 159 -4.63 -3.05 -12.48
N TYR A 160 -4.18 -2.41 -13.56
CA TYR A 160 -4.43 -0.98 -13.79
C TYR A 160 -5.93 -0.64 -13.92
N SER A 161 -6.73 -1.51 -14.56
CA SER A 161 -8.17 -1.29 -14.72
C SER A 161 -8.94 -1.21 -13.40
N GLN A 162 -8.42 -1.82 -12.33
CA GLN A 162 -9.06 -1.86 -11.02
C GLN A 162 -8.71 -0.65 -10.14
N LEU A 163 -7.72 0.17 -10.51
CA LEU A 163 -7.27 1.30 -9.69
C LEU A 163 -8.34 2.40 -9.55
N ASN A 164 -9.17 2.61 -10.58
CA ASN A 164 -10.28 3.58 -10.51
C ASN A 164 -11.26 3.26 -9.36
N TRP A 165 -11.49 1.97 -9.10
CA TRP A 165 -12.34 1.56 -7.98
C TRP A 165 -11.75 1.97 -6.63
N VAL A 166 -10.42 1.95 -6.47
CA VAL A 166 -9.74 2.37 -5.23
C VAL A 166 -9.91 3.88 -5.00
N ASP A 167 -9.66 4.69 -6.04
CA ASP A 167 -9.82 6.15 -5.98
C ASP A 167 -11.26 6.53 -5.62
N ASP A 168 -12.25 5.92 -6.29
CA ASP A 168 -13.66 6.21 -6.04
C ASP A 168 -14.16 5.72 -4.67
N THR A 169 -13.70 4.56 -4.22
CA THR A 169 -14.21 3.91 -3.00
C THR A 169 -13.60 4.49 -1.73
N PHE A 170 -12.29 4.75 -1.72
CA PHE A 170 -11.57 5.12 -0.50
C PHE A 170 -11.18 6.60 -0.49
N ILE A 171 -10.45 7.05 -1.51
CA ILE A 171 -9.83 8.38 -1.53
C ILE A 171 -10.90 9.48 -1.67
N LYS A 172 -11.73 9.42 -2.72
CA LYS A 172 -12.80 10.40 -2.92
C LYS A 172 -13.86 10.34 -1.83
N THR A 173 -14.18 9.15 -1.33
CA THR A 173 -15.14 9.00 -0.22
C THR A 173 -14.62 9.68 1.05
N TYR A 174 -13.33 9.56 1.36
CA TYR A 174 -12.71 10.28 2.47
C TYR A 174 -12.87 11.79 2.34
N PHE A 175 -12.56 12.38 1.18
CA PHE A 175 -12.74 13.83 1.01
C PHE A 175 -14.21 14.27 1.03
N ARG A 176 -15.13 13.43 0.55
CA ARG A 176 -16.57 13.70 0.62
C ARG A 176 -17.11 13.68 2.04
N SER A 177 -16.57 12.85 2.95
CA SER A 177 -17.03 12.80 4.34
C SER A 177 -16.55 13.98 5.19
N LEU A 178 -15.59 14.78 4.68
CA LEU A 178 -15.12 16.01 5.32
C LEU A 178 -15.95 17.25 4.95
N LEU A 179 -16.82 17.15 3.94
CA LEU A 179 -17.66 18.24 3.43
C LEU A 179 -19.09 18.16 3.99
#